data_AF-A0A0A7CLN6-F1
#
_entry.id   AF-A0A0A7CLN6-F1
#
_cell.length_a   1.000
_cell.length_b   1.000
_cell.length_c   1.000
_cell.angle_alpha   90.00
_cell.angle_beta   90.00
_cell.angle_gamma   90.00
#
_symmetry.space_group_name_H-M   'P 1'
#
loop_
_entity.id
_entity.type
_entity.pdbx_description
1 polymer ?
#
loop_
_entity_poly.entity_id
_entity_poly.type
_entity_poly.pdbx_seq_one_letter_code
_entity_poly.pdbx_strand_id
1 'polypeptide(L)'
;MIAPTLVAIFFANAVHAHSWLECTNYDASSTSNQEYWSAAACTGYARCGSYQQSHGFGIDTGFDYRPLLHNKPCQCSKDSPNAYSASAPMATYVPGQKVCLAYPAKNHVAAPCTNQYIPDTGVRIFRTQHPASNLTGDDPALHSWPVEYKHLNGPHQNGVVDYKGFQHCPKFCEDKGRALCSMCFNLEKDIAPGVYTFQWEWDFNSANDVYTSCWEARVQN
;
A
#
# COMPACT_ATOMS: atom_id res chain seq x y z
N MET A 1 33.31 -25.19 41.98
CA MET A 1 32.32 -25.61 40.98
C MET A 1 31.83 -24.34 40.29
N ILE A 2 32.29 -24.09 39.06
CA ILE A 2 31.96 -22.88 38.29
C ILE A 2 30.81 -23.27 37.35
N ALA A 3 29.61 -22.74 37.57
CA ALA A 3 28.47 -22.97 36.70
C ALA A 3 28.65 -22.13 35.42
N PRO A 4 28.50 -22.70 34.21
CA PRO A 4 28.57 -21.92 32.99
C PRO A 4 27.25 -21.17 32.81
N THR A 5 27.32 -19.85 32.79
CA THR A 5 26.19 -18.99 32.40
C THR A 5 25.97 -19.14 30.90
N LEU A 6 24.91 -19.84 30.51
CA LEU A 6 24.43 -19.90 29.13
C LEU A 6 23.93 -18.50 28.74
N VAL A 7 24.72 -17.78 27.95
CA VAL A 7 24.27 -16.58 27.25
C VAL A 7 23.40 -17.05 26.08
N ALA A 8 22.08 -17.00 26.25
CA ALA A 8 21.14 -17.18 25.17
C ALA A 8 21.21 -15.95 24.26
N ILE A 9 21.92 -16.07 23.14
CA ILE A 9 21.90 -15.08 22.06
C ILE A 9 20.54 -15.22 21.38
N PHE A 10 19.57 -14.38 21.77
CA PHE A 10 18.36 -14.16 20.99
C PHE A 10 18.77 -13.48 19.69
N PHE A 11 18.87 -14.25 18.61
CA PHE A 11 18.82 -13.69 17.26
C PHE A 11 17.42 -13.10 17.08
N ALA A 12 17.28 -11.81 17.32
CA ALA A 12 16.15 -11.05 16.82
C ALA A 12 16.24 -11.13 15.29
N ASN A 13 15.45 -11.99 14.67
CA ASN A 13 15.20 -11.90 13.24
C ASN A 13 14.68 -10.48 13.01
N ALA A 14 15.49 -9.63 12.39
CA ALA A 14 15.05 -8.31 11.98
C ALA A 14 13.90 -8.54 11.01
N VAL A 15 12.67 -8.33 11.50
CA VAL A 15 11.49 -8.34 10.65
C VAL A 15 11.63 -7.09 9.78
N HIS A 16 12.12 -7.27 8.55
CA HIS A 16 12.13 -6.22 7.55
C HIS A 16 10.68 -6.07 7.08
N ALA A 17 9.89 -5.33 7.85
CA ALA A 17 8.54 -4.94 7.50
C ALA A 17 8.63 -3.66 6.67
N HIS A 18 8.15 -3.76 5.44
CA HIS A 18 8.16 -2.72 4.41
C HIS A 18 7.17 -3.16 3.35
N SER A 19 6.36 -2.25 2.81
CA SER A 19 5.32 -2.61 1.85
C SER A 19 5.06 -1.46 0.88
N TRP A 20 4.27 -1.74 -0.14
CA TRP A 20 3.96 -0.88 -1.26
C TRP A 20 2.63 -1.29 -1.86
N LEU A 21 2.00 -0.43 -2.65
CA LEU A 21 0.85 -0.83 -3.44
C LEU A 21 1.30 -1.61 -4.68
N GLU A 22 0.98 -2.91 -4.72
CA GLU A 22 1.12 -3.68 -5.95
C GLU A 22 0.00 -3.32 -6.94
N CYS A 23 -1.22 -3.14 -6.43
CA CYS A 23 -2.38 -2.79 -7.23
C CYS A 23 -3.15 -1.62 -6.65
N THR A 24 -3.56 -0.71 -7.53
CA THR A 24 -4.35 0.48 -7.21
C THR A 24 -5.79 0.39 -7.70
N ASN A 25 -6.14 -0.68 -8.44
CA ASN A 25 -7.50 -1.00 -8.85
C ASN A 25 -7.69 -2.52 -8.90
N TYR A 26 -7.83 -3.12 -7.72
CA TYR A 26 -7.92 -4.56 -7.53
C TYR A 26 -9.38 -5.03 -7.43
N ASP A 27 -9.75 -6.05 -8.20
CA ASP A 27 -11.07 -6.69 -8.12
C ASP A 27 -11.16 -7.62 -6.91
N ALA A 28 -11.63 -7.07 -5.79
CA ALA A 28 -11.92 -7.81 -4.57
C ALA A 28 -13.38 -8.32 -4.48
N SER A 29 -14.07 -8.54 -5.61
CA SER A 29 -15.48 -8.97 -5.62
C SER A 29 -15.69 -10.45 -5.27
N SER A 30 -14.71 -11.31 -5.57
CA SER A 30 -14.77 -12.75 -5.28
C SER A 30 -14.02 -13.10 -4.00
N THR A 31 -14.46 -14.14 -3.30
CA THR A 31 -13.74 -14.68 -2.12
C THR A 31 -12.31 -15.09 -2.47
N SER A 32 -12.10 -15.69 -3.64
CA SER A 32 -10.75 -16.07 -4.10
C SER A 32 -9.83 -14.85 -4.19
N ASN A 33 -10.31 -13.74 -4.77
CA ASN A 33 -9.49 -12.54 -4.89
C ASN A 33 -9.35 -11.80 -3.55
N GLN A 34 -10.28 -11.97 -2.60
CA GLN A 34 -10.14 -11.41 -1.24
C GLN A 34 -9.09 -12.16 -0.41
N GLU A 35 -8.93 -13.46 -0.64
CA GLU A 35 -8.03 -14.32 0.13
C GLU A 35 -6.63 -14.45 -0.48
N TYR A 36 -6.53 -14.47 -1.82
CA TYR A 36 -5.29 -14.72 -2.55
C TYR A 36 -5.07 -13.69 -3.64
N TRP A 37 -3.81 -13.30 -3.83
CA TRP A 37 -3.41 -12.39 -4.91
C TRP A 37 -3.71 -13.02 -6.27
N SER A 38 -4.34 -12.24 -7.14
CA SER A 38 -4.52 -12.55 -8.56
C SER A 38 -4.04 -11.38 -9.41
N ALA A 39 -2.99 -11.58 -10.20
CA ALA A 39 -2.51 -10.56 -11.14
C ALA A 39 -3.60 -10.14 -12.14
N ALA A 40 -4.50 -11.07 -12.52
CA ALA A 40 -5.61 -10.80 -13.42
C ALA A 40 -6.72 -9.93 -12.79
N ALA A 41 -6.78 -9.87 -11.46
CA ALA A 41 -7.69 -8.98 -10.75
C ALA A 41 -7.16 -7.54 -10.66
N CYS A 42 -5.91 -7.28 -11.10
CA CYS A 42 -5.33 -5.96 -11.03
C CYS A 42 -5.41 -5.20 -12.36
N THR A 43 -6.05 -4.03 -12.34
CA THR A 43 -6.26 -3.19 -13.54
C THR A 43 -5.67 -1.77 -13.42
N GLY A 44 -4.87 -1.53 -12.39
CA GLY A 44 -4.21 -0.26 -12.17
C GLY A 44 -3.03 -0.43 -11.23
N TYR A 45 -1.93 0.24 -11.52
CA TYR A 45 -0.67 0.07 -10.78
C TYR A 45 -0.19 1.39 -10.20
N ALA A 46 0.70 1.29 -9.21
CA ALA A 46 1.45 2.42 -8.72
C ALA A 46 2.41 2.96 -9.81
N ARG A 47 2.71 4.25 -9.72
CA ARG A 47 3.63 4.94 -10.62
C ARG A 47 4.99 4.23 -10.62
N CYS A 48 5.57 4.00 -11.80
CA CYS A 48 6.81 3.24 -11.98
C CYS A 48 6.77 1.78 -11.47
N GLY A 49 5.57 1.19 -11.35
CA GLY A 49 5.38 -0.17 -10.86
C GLY A 49 5.72 -1.28 -11.85
N SER A 50 6.10 -0.98 -13.10
CA SER A 50 6.36 -2.00 -14.14
C SER A 50 7.47 -2.98 -13.74
N TYR A 51 8.55 -2.48 -13.12
CA TYR A 51 9.65 -3.33 -12.65
C TYR A 51 9.16 -4.29 -11.56
N GLN A 52 8.49 -3.75 -10.53
CA GLN A 52 7.88 -4.54 -9.45
C GLN A 52 6.91 -5.61 -10.00
N GLN A 53 5.97 -5.21 -10.84
CA GLN A 53 4.97 -6.08 -11.45
C GLN A 53 5.60 -7.26 -12.22
N SER A 54 6.72 -7.02 -12.93
CA SER A 54 7.41 -8.07 -13.69
C SER A 54 8.13 -9.11 -12.83
N HIS A 55 8.47 -8.78 -11.58
CA HIS A 55 9.09 -9.71 -10.63
C HIS A 55 8.02 -10.50 -9.87
N GLY A 56 6.90 -9.84 -9.58
CA GLY A 56 5.70 -10.46 -9.03
C GLY A 56 5.43 -10.08 -7.58
N PHE A 57 4.25 -10.51 -7.12
CA PHE A 57 3.66 -10.04 -5.87
C PHE A 57 4.52 -10.34 -4.65
N GLY A 58 4.79 -9.31 -3.86
CA GLY A 58 5.53 -9.41 -2.60
C GLY A 58 7.03 -9.67 -2.76
N ILE A 59 7.55 -9.76 -3.99
CA ILE A 59 8.99 -9.78 -4.23
C ILE A 59 9.52 -8.37 -4.02
N ASP A 60 10.47 -8.24 -3.10
CA ASP A 60 11.11 -6.96 -2.83
C ASP A 60 12.03 -6.56 -3.98
N THR A 61 11.69 -5.44 -4.62
CA THR A 61 12.53 -4.81 -5.65
C THR A 61 13.05 -3.43 -5.23
N GLY A 62 12.88 -3.07 -3.94
CA GLY A 62 13.08 -1.71 -3.43
C GLY A 62 11.91 -0.76 -3.75
N PHE A 63 10.72 -1.30 -4.04
CA PHE A 63 9.52 -0.51 -4.34
C PHE A 63 8.80 -0.02 -3.08
N ASP A 64 9.25 -0.46 -1.90
CA ASP A 64 8.90 0.05 -0.58
C ASP A 64 9.50 1.43 -0.31
N TYR A 65 8.95 2.44 -0.97
CA TYR A 65 9.51 3.78 -0.96
C TYR A 65 9.28 4.51 0.39
N ARG A 66 10.36 5.09 0.94
CA ARG A 66 10.35 5.85 2.21
C ARG A 66 10.51 7.36 1.93
N PRO A 67 9.43 8.17 1.89
CA PRO A 67 9.48 9.55 1.42
C PRO A 67 10.42 10.45 2.23
N LEU A 68 10.53 10.23 3.54
CA LEU A 68 11.36 11.04 4.43
C LEU A 68 12.87 10.82 4.19
N LEU A 69 13.28 9.63 3.77
CA LEU A 69 14.69 9.35 3.43
C LEU A 69 15.11 9.99 2.11
N HIS A 70 14.15 10.21 1.21
CA HIS A 70 14.38 10.76 -0.12
C HIS A 70 13.99 12.23 -0.26
N ASN A 71 13.43 12.84 0.80
CA ASN A 71 12.87 14.19 0.80
C ASN A 71 11.91 14.45 -0.38
N LYS A 72 11.09 13.45 -0.70
CA LYS A 72 10.12 13.47 -1.81
C LYS A 72 8.92 12.59 -1.45
N PRO A 73 7.68 13.00 -1.75
CA PRO A 73 6.47 12.28 -1.34
C PRO A 73 6.22 10.98 -2.14
N CYS A 74 6.73 10.90 -3.38
CA CYS A 74 6.43 9.84 -4.33
C CYS A 74 7.70 9.18 -4.88
N GLN A 75 7.61 7.88 -5.17
CA GLN A 75 8.71 7.03 -5.62
C GLN A 75 9.35 7.45 -6.95
N CYS A 76 8.58 8.09 -7.83
CA CYS A 76 9.05 8.73 -9.07
C CYS A 76 8.12 9.89 -9.44
N SER A 77 8.47 10.76 -10.38
CA SER A 77 7.62 11.91 -10.77
C SER A 77 6.49 11.53 -11.74
N LYS A 78 5.37 12.24 -11.70
CA LYS A 78 4.17 12.02 -12.54
C LYS A 78 4.42 12.16 -14.04
N ASP A 79 5.40 12.96 -14.44
CA ASP A 79 5.86 13.10 -15.82
C ASP A 79 6.95 12.09 -16.22
N SER A 80 7.29 11.12 -15.35
CA SER A 80 8.27 10.10 -15.69
C SER A 80 7.84 9.38 -16.98
N PRO A 81 8.72 9.25 -17.99
CA PRO A 81 8.38 8.64 -19.28
C PRO A 81 7.98 7.16 -19.14
N ASN A 82 8.37 6.51 -18.04
CA ASN A 82 8.01 5.14 -17.70
C ASN A 82 7.18 5.06 -16.41
N ALA A 83 6.42 6.13 -16.09
CA ALA A 83 5.45 6.11 -14.99
C ALA A 83 4.45 4.96 -15.15
N TYR A 84 4.09 4.63 -16.40
CA TYR A 84 3.17 3.57 -16.75
C TYR A 84 3.63 2.81 -17.99
N SER A 85 3.26 1.54 -18.08
CA SER A 85 3.51 0.69 -19.24
C SER A 85 2.25 -0.09 -19.61
N ALA A 86 2.30 -0.84 -20.73
CA ALA A 86 1.20 -1.74 -21.08
C ALA A 86 0.97 -2.85 -20.04
N SER A 87 2.02 -3.29 -19.34
CA SER A 87 1.95 -4.33 -18.30
C SER A 87 1.60 -3.78 -16.91
N ALA A 88 1.89 -2.50 -16.66
CA ALA A 88 1.52 -1.79 -15.44
C ALA A 88 0.82 -0.47 -15.82
N PRO A 89 -0.45 -0.53 -16.28
CA PRO A 89 -1.18 0.65 -16.71
C PRO A 89 -1.64 1.53 -15.54
N MET A 90 -1.93 2.78 -15.88
CA MET A 90 -2.65 3.71 -15.00
C MET A 90 -4.06 3.19 -14.74
N ALA A 91 -4.55 3.36 -13.50
CA ALA A 91 -5.90 2.95 -13.14
C ALA A 91 -6.96 3.76 -13.90
N THR A 92 -8.12 3.14 -14.12
CA THR A 92 -9.32 3.84 -14.60
C THR A 92 -10.43 3.64 -13.58
N TYR A 93 -11.02 4.75 -13.13
CA TYR A 93 -12.10 4.77 -12.16
C TYR A 93 -13.37 5.37 -12.73
N VAL A 94 -14.49 5.07 -12.10
CA VAL A 94 -15.79 5.70 -12.34
C VAL A 94 -16.32 6.38 -11.06
N PRO A 95 -17.08 7.48 -11.16
CA PRO A 95 -17.66 8.13 -9.98
C PRO A 95 -18.45 7.16 -9.09
N GLY A 96 -18.25 7.26 -7.78
CA GLY A 96 -18.92 6.40 -6.80
C GLY A 96 -18.34 4.97 -6.68
N GLN A 97 -17.28 4.64 -7.41
CA GLN A 97 -16.65 3.33 -7.34
C GLN A 97 -16.12 3.03 -5.93
N LYS A 98 -16.31 1.78 -5.48
CA LYS A 98 -15.53 1.20 -4.38
C LYS A 98 -14.18 0.78 -4.96
N VAL A 99 -13.15 1.58 -4.73
CA VAL A 99 -11.78 1.31 -5.19
C VAL A 99 -11.09 0.44 -4.14
N CYS A 100 -10.48 -0.65 -4.57
CA CYS A 100 -9.71 -1.52 -3.69
C CYS A 100 -8.23 -1.55 -4.12
N LEU A 101 -7.36 -1.45 -3.13
CA LEU A 101 -5.92 -1.50 -3.23
C LEU A 101 -5.44 -2.88 -2.75
N ALA A 102 -4.36 -3.37 -3.33
CA ALA A 102 -3.72 -4.62 -2.91
C ALA A 102 -2.22 -4.42 -2.71
N TYR A 103 -1.70 -5.04 -1.65
CA TYR A 103 -0.33 -4.89 -1.20
C TYR A 103 0.11 -6.14 -0.43
N PRO A 104 1.42 -6.45 -0.40
CA PRO A 104 1.92 -7.63 0.30
C PRO A 104 2.04 -7.39 1.82
N ALA A 105 1.77 -8.44 2.60
CA ALA A 105 1.84 -8.39 4.07
C ALA A 105 3.25 -8.17 4.62
N LYS A 106 4.27 -8.71 3.94
CA LYS A 106 5.69 -8.48 4.26
C LYS A 106 6.04 -8.74 5.73
N ASN A 107 5.53 -9.87 6.22
CA ASN A 107 5.65 -10.39 7.59
C ASN A 107 4.96 -9.53 8.66
N HIS A 108 4.07 -8.62 8.25
CA HIS A 108 3.62 -7.52 9.09
C HIS A 108 2.10 -7.55 9.37
N VAL A 109 1.69 -8.52 10.18
CA VAL A 109 0.30 -8.68 10.66
C VAL A 109 0.32 -9.23 12.09
N ALA A 110 -0.47 -8.62 12.98
CA ALA A 110 -0.79 -9.19 14.29
C ALA A 110 -1.73 -10.38 14.09
N ALA A 111 -1.24 -11.59 14.36
CA ALA A 111 -1.95 -12.83 14.10
C ALA A 111 -1.51 -13.93 15.09
N PRO A 112 -2.26 -15.05 15.19
CA PRO A 112 -1.86 -16.20 16.02
C PRO A 112 -0.51 -16.79 15.65
N CYS A 113 -0.09 -16.67 14.39
CA CYS A 113 1.21 -17.13 13.91
C CYS A 113 2.35 -16.11 14.08
N THR A 114 2.06 -14.95 14.69
CA THR A 114 3.01 -13.90 15.08
C THR A 114 2.74 -13.51 16.54
N ASN A 115 2.42 -12.25 16.84
CA ASN A 115 2.04 -11.77 18.15
C ASN A 115 1.11 -10.54 18.01
N GLN A 116 0.52 -10.08 19.11
CA GLN A 116 -0.45 -8.97 19.09
C GLN A 116 0.16 -7.56 19.04
N TYR A 117 1.48 -7.43 19.17
CA TYR A 117 2.20 -6.15 19.27
C TYR A 117 2.87 -5.77 17.94
N ILE A 118 2.35 -6.26 16.82
CA ILE A 118 2.84 -5.93 15.49
C ILE A 118 2.38 -4.49 15.16
N PRO A 119 3.30 -3.54 14.96
CA PRO A 119 2.97 -2.11 14.92
C PRO A 119 2.29 -1.69 13.61
N ASP A 120 1.07 -1.15 13.66
CA ASP A 120 0.45 -0.47 12.52
C ASP A 120 -0.15 0.83 13.04
N THR A 121 0.56 1.95 12.84
CA THR A 121 0.16 3.23 13.43
C THR A 121 -0.86 3.99 12.59
N GLY A 122 -1.06 3.59 11.34
CA GLY A 122 -2.14 4.10 10.52
C GLY A 122 -1.89 3.95 9.03
N VAL A 123 -2.99 3.97 8.27
CA VAL A 123 -2.96 4.07 6.81
C VAL A 123 -3.82 5.24 6.37
N ARG A 124 -3.31 6.02 5.43
CA ARG A 124 -4.01 7.18 4.87
C ARG A 124 -3.97 7.11 3.34
N ILE A 125 -5.04 7.56 2.71
CA ILE A 125 -5.18 7.57 1.26
C ILE A 125 -5.59 8.98 0.87
N PHE A 126 -4.86 9.59 -0.04
CA PHE A 126 -5.08 10.95 -0.48
C PHE A 126 -5.25 11.07 -1.99
N ARG A 127 -5.75 12.23 -2.43
CA ARG A 127 -5.67 12.67 -3.82
C ARG A 127 -5.53 14.19 -3.96
N THR A 128 -5.21 14.63 -5.17
CA THR A 128 -5.30 16.05 -5.57
C THR A 128 -6.76 16.52 -5.60
N GLN A 129 -6.99 17.82 -5.35
CA GLN A 129 -8.33 18.41 -5.30
C GLN A 129 -9.03 18.36 -6.67
N HIS A 130 -8.26 18.68 -7.71
CA HIS A 130 -8.73 18.84 -9.08
C HIS A 130 -8.00 17.87 -10.01
N PRO A 131 -8.61 17.51 -11.15
CA PRO A 131 -7.91 16.74 -12.16
C PRO A 131 -6.77 17.57 -12.74
N ALA A 132 -5.67 16.92 -13.04
CA ALA A 132 -4.49 17.55 -13.61
C ALA A 132 -4.76 18.03 -15.04
N SER A 133 -4.42 19.29 -15.34
CA SER A 133 -4.43 19.81 -16.72
C SER A 133 -3.33 19.16 -17.57
N ASN A 134 -2.23 18.78 -16.93
CA ASN A 134 -1.15 17.95 -17.45
C ASN A 134 -0.45 17.26 -16.28
N LEU A 135 0.31 16.20 -16.53
CA LEU A 135 1.04 15.47 -15.50
C LEU A 135 2.41 16.10 -15.20
N THR A 136 2.48 17.42 -15.01
CA THR A 136 3.75 18.13 -14.70
C THR A 136 3.74 18.75 -13.30
N GLY A 137 4.91 19.20 -12.84
CA GLY A 137 5.09 19.87 -11.56
C GLY A 137 5.31 18.91 -10.38
N ASP A 138 5.37 19.47 -9.18
CA ASP A 138 5.62 18.70 -7.96
C ASP A 138 4.34 18.01 -7.44
N ASP A 139 4.53 16.91 -6.72
CA ASP A 139 3.50 16.29 -5.89
C ASP A 139 3.38 17.07 -4.55
N PRO A 140 2.19 17.17 -3.93
CA PRO A 140 2.04 17.76 -2.60
C PRO A 140 2.97 17.10 -1.57
N ALA A 141 3.45 17.89 -0.61
CA ALA A 141 4.25 17.37 0.49
C ALA A 141 3.47 16.31 1.30
N LEU A 142 4.21 15.42 1.97
CA LEU A 142 3.65 14.39 2.84
C LEU A 142 2.63 15.00 3.81
N HIS A 143 1.50 14.33 4.02
CA HIS A 143 0.38 14.78 4.85
C HIS A 143 -0.27 16.14 4.48
N SER A 144 0.14 16.76 3.36
CA SER A 144 -0.37 18.08 2.90
C SER A 144 -1.25 17.97 1.66
N TRP A 145 -1.80 16.79 1.41
CA TRP A 145 -2.70 16.55 0.29
C TRP A 145 -4.10 17.08 0.59
N PRO A 146 -4.79 17.64 -0.42
CA PRO A 146 -6.03 18.38 -0.19
C PRO A 146 -7.24 17.50 0.13
N VAL A 147 -7.25 16.23 -0.30
CA VAL A 147 -8.38 15.32 -0.09
C VAL A 147 -7.86 14.02 0.51
N GLU A 148 -8.49 13.58 1.61
CA GLU A 148 -8.20 12.33 2.30
C GLU A 148 -9.42 11.40 2.27
N TYR A 149 -9.19 10.12 2.02
CA TYR A 149 -10.19 9.06 2.07
C TYR A 149 -10.06 8.22 3.32
N LYS A 150 -11.21 7.96 3.96
CA LYS A 150 -11.30 6.93 4.98
C LYS A 150 -11.35 5.55 4.31
N HIS A 151 -10.33 4.73 4.55
CA HIS A 151 -10.34 3.33 4.14
C HIS A 151 -11.37 2.52 4.95
N LEU A 152 -11.83 1.40 4.38
CA LEU A 152 -12.95 0.61 4.89
C LEU A 152 -12.54 -0.50 5.87
N ASN A 153 -11.24 -0.72 6.09
CA ASN A 153 -10.75 -1.72 7.05
C ASN A 153 -10.95 -1.30 8.51
N GLY A 154 -11.23 -0.02 8.77
CA GLY A 154 -11.24 0.56 10.11
C GLY A 154 -9.83 0.68 10.72
N PRO A 155 -9.68 1.46 11.82
CA PRO A 155 -8.38 1.67 12.45
C PRO A 155 -7.93 0.41 13.21
N HIS A 156 -6.65 0.07 13.08
CA HIS A 156 -6.00 -0.96 13.89
C HIS A 156 -5.83 -0.51 15.34
N GLN A 157 -5.94 -1.43 16.29
CA GLN A 157 -5.65 -1.21 17.70
C GLN A 157 -4.37 -1.93 18.12
N ASN A 158 -3.36 -1.18 18.56
CA ASN A 158 -2.10 -1.76 19.03
C ASN A 158 -2.33 -2.72 20.20
N GLY A 159 -1.68 -3.88 20.15
CA GLY A 159 -1.84 -4.94 21.15
C GLY A 159 -3.04 -5.86 20.90
N VAL A 160 -3.73 -5.73 19.76
CA VAL A 160 -4.92 -6.53 19.41
C VAL A 160 -4.75 -7.19 18.05
N VAL A 161 -5.13 -8.46 17.95
CA VAL A 161 -5.30 -9.16 16.66
C VAL A 161 -6.68 -8.84 16.10
N ASP A 162 -6.79 -7.77 15.31
CA ASP A 162 -8.06 -7.29 14.74
C ASP A 162 -8.15 -7.33 13.21
N TYR A 163 -7.02 -7.55 12.52
CA TYR A 163 -6.90 -7.53 11.05
C TYR A 163 -7.47 -6.26 10.40
N LYS A 164 -7.40 -5.13 11.12
CA LYS A 164 -7.80 -3.80 10.63
C LYS A 164 -6.58 -3.03 10.11
N GLY A 165 -6.81 -1.83 9.58
CA GLY A 165 -5.74 -0.99 9.05
C GLY A 165 -5.01 -1.66 7.89
N PHE A 166 -3.68 -1.58 7.92
CA PHE A 166 -2.77 -2.26 7.01
C PHE A 166 -2.90 -3.78 7.11
N GLN A 167 -3.20 -4.30 8.30
CA GLN A 167 -3.08 -5.72 8.64
C GLN A 167 -4.24 -6.60 8.12
N HIS A 168 -5.08 -6.10 7.22
CA HIS A 168 -6.19 -6.83 6.63
C HIS A 168 -5.72 -7.83 5.57
N CYS A 169 -5.21 -8.98 6.03
CA CYS A 169 -4.56 -9.99 5.20
C CYS A 169 -5.09 -11.41 5.55
N PRO A 170 -6.18 -11.88 4.92
CA PRO A 170 -6.92 -13.07 5.37
C PRO A 170 -6.10 -14.36 5.45
N LYS A 171 -5.12 -14.53 4.56
CA LYS A 171 -4.27 -15.74 4.47
C LYS A 171 -2.85 -15.52 4.95
N PHE A 172 -2.64 -14.53 5.84
CA PHE A 172 -1.32 -14.16 6.35
C PHE A 172 -0.50 -15.35 6.88
N CYS A 173 -1.11 -16.24 7.65
CA CYS A 173 -0.36 -17.34 8.26
C CYS A 173 0.06 -18.45 7.28
N GLU A 174 -0.44 -18.44 6.04
CA GLU A 174 -0.05 -19.39 5.00
C GLU A 174 1.25 -18.95 4.29
N ASP A 175 1.40 -17.64 4.03
CA ASP A 175 2.62 -17.03 3.50
C ASP A 175 2.79 -15.63 4.11
N LYS A 176 3.51 -15.55 5.23
CA LYS A 176 3.67 -14.29 5.97
C LYS A 176 4.30 -13.19 5.12
N GLY A 177 5.16 -13.54 4.16
CA GLY A 177 5.86 -12.57 3.33
C GLY A 177 4.99 -12.02 2.20
N ARG A 178 4.28 -12.91 1.50
CA ARG A 178 3.55 -12.58 0.26
C ARG A 178 2.04 -12.78 0.33
N ALA A 179 1.47 -12.96 1.52
CA ALA A 179 0.03 -12.96 1.67
C ALA A 179 -0.55 -11.64 1.15
N LEU A 180 -1.68 -11.77 0.45
CA LEU A 180 -2.47 -10.64 0.03
C LEU A 180 -3.00 -9.90 1.25
N CYS A 181 -2.73 -8.60 1.27
CA CYS A 181 -3.50 -7.65 2.04
C CYS A 181 -4.29 -6.75 1.08
N SER A 182 -5.44 -6.27 1.53
CA SER A 182 -6.24 -5.36 0.74
C SER A 182 -6.94 -4.31 1.60
N MET A 183 -7.22 -3.17 0.99
CA MET A 183 -8.04 -2.14 1.60
C MET A 183 -8.86 -1.44 0.53
N CYS A 184 -10.06 -1.00 0.87
CA CYS A 184 -10.89 -0.28 -0.08
C CYS A 184 -11.27 1.10 0.46
N PHE A 185 -11.65 2.01 -0.44
CA PHE A 185 -12.26 3.30 -0.15
C PHE A 185 -13.35 3.60 -1.18
N ASN A 186 -14.23 4.54 -0.87
CA ASN A 186 -15.29 4.95 -1.79
C ASN A 186 -14.89 6.25 -2.48
N LEU A 187 -14.79 6.22 -3.81
CA LEU A 187 -14.62 7.41 -4.63
C LEU A 187 -15.90 8.27 -4.55
N GLU A 188 -15.75 9.59 -4.64
CA GLU A 188 -16.87 10.52 -4.63
C GLU A 188 -17.80 10.26 -5.82
N LYS A 189 -19.11 10.47 -5.62
CA LYS A 189 -20.13 10.24 -6.66
C LYS A 189 -20.17 11.34 -7.71
N ASP A 190 -19.66 12.52 -7.36
CA ASP A 190 -19.68 13.76 -8.13
C ASP A 190 -18.28 14.22 -8.56
N ILE A 191 -17.27 13.35 -8.41
CA ILE A 191 -15.91 13.64 -8.88
C ILE A 191 -15.91 13.93 -10.40
N ALA A 192 -15.33 15.06 -10.78
CA ALA A 192 -15.25 15.46 -12.17
C ALA A 192 -14.33 14.52 -12.97
N PRO A 193 -14.63 14.20 -14.24
CA PRO A 193 -13.75 13.43 -15.11
C PRO A 193 -12.37 14.09 -15.26
N GLY A 194 -11.33 13.26 -15.40
CA GLY A 194 -9.95 13.71 -15.56
C GLY A 194 -8.95 12.79 -14.85
N VAL A 195 -7.67 13.16 -14.87
CA VAL A 195 -6.62 12.39 -14.21
C VAL A 195 -6.31 13.01 -12.86
N TYR A 196 -6.38 12.22 -11.79
CA TYR A 196 -6.01 12.65 -10.45
C TYR A 196 -4.75 11.90 -10.01
N THR A 197 -3.93 12.54 -9.20
CA THR A 197 -2.84 11.86 -8.49
C THR A 197 -3.32 11.51 -7.09
N PHE A 198 -3.00 10.30 -6.67
CA PHE A 198 -3.29 9.71 -5.38
C PHE A 198 -1.98 9.34 -4.67
N GLN A 199 -2.05 9.28 -3.35
CA GLN A 199 -0.98 8.76 -2.50
C GLN A 199 -1.56 7.85 -1.43
N TRP A 200 -0.89 6.75 -1.21
CA TRP A 200 -1.08 5.88 -0.06
C TRP A 200 0.09 6.08 0.88
N GLU A 201 -0.19 6.33 2.15
CA GLU A 201 0.78 6.45 3.23
C GLU A 201 0.49 5.34 4.24
N TRP A 202 1.53 4.61 4.64
CA TRP A 202 1.49 3.67 5.74
C TRP A 202 2.52 4.04 6.80
N ASP A 203 2.02 4.45 7.97
CA ASP A 203 2.84 4.77 9.14
C ASP A 203 3.12 3.46 9.89
N PHE A 204 4.32 2.92 9.71
CA PHE A 204 4.70 1.61 10.22
C PHE A 204 4.89 1.64 11.74
N ASN A 205 5.99 2.22 12.24
CA ASN A 205 6.25 2.33 13.69
C ASN A 205 5.88 3.68 14.29
N SER A 206 5.88 4.74 13.47
CA SER A 206 5.65 6.12 13.89
C SER A 206 5.38 7.01 12.69
N ALA A 207 4.96 8.25 12.94
CA ALA A 207 4.82 9.29 11.90
C ALA A 207 6.12 9.64 11.16
N ASN A 208 7.29 9.18 11.63
CA ASN A 208 8.58 9.36 10.95
C ASN A 208 9.07 8.09 10.23
N ASP A 209 8.29 7.00 10.26
CA ASP A 209 8.61 5.72 9.62
C ASP A 209 7.48 5.36 8.66
N VAL A 210 7.42 6.13 7.58
CA VAL A 210 6.33 6.13 6.60
C VAL A 210 6.78 5.45 5.32
N TYR A 211 5.89 4.65 4.74
CA TYR A 211 6.01 4.13 3.39
C TYR A 211 4.97 4.77 2.49
N THR A 212 5.33 5.06 1.23
CA THR A 212 4.36 5.60 0.28
C THR A 212 4.35 4.90 -1.06
N SER A 213 3.19 4.96 -1.70
CA SER A 213 3.02 4.64 -3.11
C SER A 213 2.10 5.68 -3.73
N CYS A 214 2.57 6.36 -4.77
CA CYS A 214 1.76 7.29 -5.55
C CYS A 214 1.27 6.65 -6.84
N TRP A 215 0.10 7.07 -7.30
CA TRP A 215 -0.45 6.66 -8.59
C TRP A 215 -1.38 7.71 -9.17
N GLU A 216 -1.48 7.73 -10.47
CA GLU A 216 -2.51 8.39 -11.23
C GLU A 216 -3.70 7.45 -11.46
N ALA A 217 -4.91 8.02 -11.46
CA ALA A 217 -6.08 7.34 -11.98
C ALA A 217 -6.90 8.29 -12.87
N ARG A 218 -7.37 7.75 -14.00
CA ARG A 218 -8.30 8.46 -14.88
C ARG A 218 -9.73 8.17 -14.43
N VAL A 219 -10.43 9.22 -14.01
CA VAL A 219 -11.87 9.20 -13.77
C VAL A 219 -12.59 9.43 -15.09
N GLN A 220 -13.49 8.51 -15.45
CA GLN A 220 -14.35 8.60 -16.63
C GLN A 220 -15.82 8.31 -16.26
N ASN A 221 -16.75 8.86 -17.06
CA ASN A 221 -18.18 8.63 -16.91
C ASN A 221 -18.61 7.27 -17.47
#